data_AF-A0A852K916-F1
#
_entry.id   AF-A0A852K916-F1
#
_cell.length_a   1.000
_cell.length_b   1.000
_cell.length_c   1.000
_cell.angle_alpha   90.00
_cell.angle_beta   90.00
_cell.angle_gamma   90.00
#
_symmetry.space_group_name_H-M   'P 1'
#
loop_
_entity.id
_entity.type
_entity.pdbx_description
1 polymer ?
#
loop_
_entity_poly.entity_id
_entity_poly.type
_entity_poly.pdbx_seq_one_letter_code
_entity_poly.pdbx_strand_id
1 'polypeptide(L)'
;VQRNWRKPRGIDNRVRRRFKGQILMPNIGYGSNKKTKHMLPTGFRKFLVHNVKELEVLMMSNKSYCAEIAHNVSSKNRKVIVERAAQLAIKITNPNARLRSEENE
;
A
#
# COMPACT_ATOMS: atom_id res chain seq x y z
N VAL A 1 21.00 13.30 5.53
CA VAL A 1 21.14 12.62 4.22
C VAL A 1 19.74 12.19 3.76
N GLN A 2 19.27 12.64 2.59
CA GLN A 2 17.98 12.17 2.06
C GLN A 2 18.09 10.69 1.72
N ARG A 3 17.20 9.86 2.27
CA ARG A 3 17.18 8.40 2.03
C ARG A 3 16.76 8.01 0.61
N ASN A 4 16.14 8.93 -0.12
CA ASN A 4 15.68 8.70 -1.49
C ASN A 4 16.86 8.47 -2.44
N TRP A 5 16.78 7.40 -3.23
CA TRP A 5 17.82 7.08 -4.21
C TRP A 5 17.98 8.21 -5.24
N ARG A 6 19.22 8.64 -5.45
CA ARG A 6 19.63 9.53 -6.54
C ARG A 6 20.78 8.87 -7.28
N LYS A 7 20.70 8.83 -8.62
CA LYS A 7 21.77 8.27 -9.45
C LYS A 7 23.04 9.15 -9.31
N PRO A 8 24.17 8.62 -8.81
CA PRO A 8 25.40 9.39 -8.71
C PRO A 8 25.91 9.78 -10.10
N ARG A 9 26.27 11.06 -10.29
CA ARG A 9 26.70 11.61 -11.59
C ARG A 9 28.21 11.84 -11.70
N GLY A 10 28.90 12.11 -10.58
CA GLY A 10 30.32 12.45 -10.55
C GLY A 10 31.23 11.34 -11.07
N ILE A 11 32.31 11.72 -11.76
CA ILE A 11 33.16 10.78 -12.49
C ILE A 11 33.92 9.80 -11.57
N ASP A 12 34.32 10.26 -10.38
CA ASP A 12 35.08 9.50 -9.37
C ASP A 12 34.21 8.72 -8.38
N ASN A 13 32.89 8.80 -8.52
CA ASN A 13 31.99 8.14 -7.59
C ASN A 13 32.09 6.60 -7.70
N ARG A 14 32.45 5.96 -6.59
CA ARG A 14 32.65 4.50 -6.49
C ARG A 14 31.40 3.67 -6.81
N VAL A 15 30.20 4.17 -6.42
CA VAL A 15 28.91 3.52 -6.73
C VAL A 15 28.62 3.61 -8.23
N ARG A 16 28.88 4.76 -8.86
CA ARG A 16 28.75 4.93 -10.33
C ARG A 16 29.68 3.98 -11.09
N ARG A 17 30.92 3.81 -10.60
CA ARG A 17 31.94 2.89 -11.14
C ARG A 17 31.69 1.41 -10.80
N ARG A 18 30.66 1.08 -10.00
CA ARG A 18 30.26 -0.29 -9.62
C ARG A 18 31.35 -1.10 -8.90
N PHE A 19 32.15 -0.47 -8.05
CA PHE A 19 33.13 -1.20 -7.24
C PHE A 19 32.47 -2.18 -6.26
N LYS A 20 33.09 -3.35 -6.05
CA LYS A 20 32.66 -4.36 -5.08
C LYS A 20 32.61 -3.77 -3.66
N GLY A 21 31.61 -4.17 -2.87
CA GLY A 21 31.42 -3.70 -1.49
C GLY A 21 30.72 -2.35 -1.37
N GLN A 22 30.37 -1.71 -2.48
CA GLN A 22 29.50 -0.52 -2.48
C GLN A 22 28.04 -0.90 -2.67
N ILE A 23 27.13 0.01 -2.31
CA ILE A 23 25.70 -0.17 -2.54
C ILE A 23 25.42 -0.42 -4.03
N LEU A 24 24.58 -1.40 -4.33
CA LEU A 24 24.22 -1.74 -5.70
C LEU A 24 23.28 -0.68 -6.27
N MET A 25 23.49 -0.33 -7.54
CA MET A 25 22.57 0.57 -8.24
C MET A 25 21.29 -0.19 -8.62
N PRO A 26 20.10 0.41 -8.41
CA PRO A 26 18.85 -0.10 -8.94
C PRO A 26 18.94 -0.28 -10.46
N ASN A 27 18.46 -1.43 -10.93
CA ASN A 27 18.39 -1.81 -12.34
C ASN A 27 17.08 -2.58 -12.59
N ILE A 28 16.74 -2.80 -13.86
CA ILE A 28 15.51 -3.51 -14.26
C ILE A 28 15.49 -4.99 -13.82
N GLY A 29 16.66 -5.60 -13.62
CA GLY A 29 16.80 -6.99 -13.19
C GLY A 29 16.31 -7.26 -11.77
N TYR A 30 16.22 -6.23 -10.92
CA TYR A 30 15.58 -6.36 -9.60
C TYR A 30 14.04 -6.33 -9.64
N GLY A 31 13.43 -6.13 -10.82
CA GLY A 31 11.97 -6.10 -10.95
C GLY A 31 11.34 -7.43 -10.57
N SER A 32 10.29 -7.37 -9.72
CA SER A 32 9.52 -8.57 -9.36
C SER A 32 8.63 -9.07 -10.50
N ASN A 33 8.19 -10.33 -10.41
CA ASN A 33 7.31 -10.95 -11.39
C ASN A 33 6.03 -10.12 -11.59
N LYS A 34 5.60 -9.93 -12.85
CA LYS A 34 4.38 -9.18 -13.21
C LYS A 34 3.13 -9.66 -12.47
N LYS A 35 2.99 -10.97 -12.21
CA LYS A 35 1.82 -11.53 -11.49
C LYS A 35 1.79 -11.10 -10.01
N THR A 36 2.95 -10.95 -9.38
CA THR A 36 3.09 -10.64 -7.95
C THR A 36 3.43 -9.18 -7.66
N LYS A 37 3.70 -8.39 -8.70
CA LYS A 37 3.91 -6.95 -8.59
C LYS A 37 2.72 -6.28 -7.89
N HIS A 38 3.00 -5.45 -6.89
CA HIS A 38 2.01 -4.73 -6.08
C HIS A 38 1.08 -5.60 -5.21
N MET A 39 1.40 -6.89 -5.03
CA MET A 39 0.69 -7.75 -4.11
C MET A 39 1.20 -7.54 -2.67
N LEU A 40 0.28 -7.54 -1.72
CA LEU A 40 0.58 -7.59 -0.30
C LEU A 40 1.06 -9.00 0.10
N PRO A 41 1.79 -9.13 1.23
CA PRO A 41 2.12 -10.43 1.80
C PRO A 41 0.90 -11.32 2.11
N THR A 42 -0.28 -10.70 2.27
CA THR A 42 -1.56 -11.39 2.50
C THR A 42 -2.15 -12.04 1.24
N GLY A 43 -1.52 -11.87 0.07
CA GLY A 43 -2.02 -12.39 -1.21
C GLY A 43 -2.98 -11.46 -1.95
N PHE A 44 -3.38 -10.34 -1.35
CA PHE A 44 -4.29 -9.36 -1.95
C PHE A 44 -3.54 -8.22 -2.63
N ARG A 45 -4.20 -7.56 -3.59
CA ARG A 45 -3.79 -6.25 -4.10
C ARG A 45 -4.54 -5.17 -3.34
N LYS A 46 -3.83 -4.12 -2.90
CA LYS A 46 -4.48 -3.03 -2.17
C LYS A 46 -5.18 -2.07 -3.12
N PHE A 47 -6.40 -1.67 -2.76
CA PHE A 47 -7.19 -0.66 -3.42
C PHE A 47 -7.51 0.46 -2.42
N LEU A 48 -7.14 1.70 -2.75
CA LEU A 48 -7.38 2.84 -1.87
C LEU A 48 -8.84 3.28 -2.03
N VAL A 49 -9.58 3.37 -0.91
CA VAL A 49 -11.01 3.70 -0.88
C VAL A 49 -11.24 5.00 -0.12
N HIS A 50 -12.03 5.89 -0.71
CA HIS A 50 -12.42 7.18 -0.15
C HIS A 50 -13.86 7.23 0.35
N ASN A 51 -14.74 6.41 -0.23
CA ASN A 51 -16.18 6.42 0.08
C ASN A 51 -16.79 5.01 -0.03
N VAL A 52 -18.06 4.89 0.34
CA VAL A 52 -18.80 3.61 0.35
C VAL A 52 -19.06 3.07 -1.06
N LYS A 53 -19.27 3.94 -2.05
CA LYS A 53 -19.56 3.53 -3.44
C LYS A 53 -18.35 2.83 -4.07
N GLU A 54 -17.15 3.25 -3.74
CA GLU A 54 -15.91 2.63 -4.20
C GLU A 54 -15.71 1.19 -3.66
N LEU A 55 -16.37 0.81 -2.56
CA LEU A 55 -16.38 -0.59 -2.11
C LEU A 55 -17.19 -1.49 -3.05
N GLU A 56 -18.19 -0.96 -3.74
CA GLU A 56 -19.05 -1.75 -4.65
C GLU A 56 -18.27 -2.21 -5.88
N VAL A 57 -17.27 -1.44 -6.32
CA VAL A 57 -16.32 -1.83 -7.37
C VAL A 57 -15.53 -3.09 -6.98
N LEU A 58 -15.30 -3.29 -5.69
CA LEU A 58 -14.57 -4.45 -5.16
C LEU A 58 -15.47 -5.67 -4.90
N MET A 59 -16.79 -5.56 -5.07
CA MET A 59 -17.73 -6.63 -4.76
C MET A 59 -17.44 -7.92 -5.54
N MET A 60 -17.14 -7.81 -6.83
CA MET A 60 -16.80 -8.96 -7.68
C MET A 60 -15.35 -9.46 -7.49
N SER A 61 -14.48 -8.66 -6.89
CA SER A 61 -13.04 -8.91 -6.84
C SER A 61 -12.49 -9.05 -5.41
N ASN A 62 -13.37 -9.32 -4.45
CA ASN A 62 -13.08 -9.42 -3.01
C ASN A 62 -12.03 -10.48 -2.62
N LYS A 63 -11.77 -11.49 -3.47
CA LYS A 63 -10.71 -12.51 -3.28
C LYS A 63 -9.34 -12.05 -3.76
N SER A 64 -9.28 -11.08 -4.68
CA SER A 64 -8.04 -10.59 -5.28
C SER A 64 -7.61 -9.25 -4.71
N TYR A 65 -8.57 -8.44 -4.26
CA TYR A 65 -8.34 -7.10 -3.76
C TYR A 65 -8.78 -6.94 -2.30
N CYS A 66 -8.07 -6.08 -1.59
CA CYS A 66 -8.44 -5.62 -0.26
C CYS A 66 -8.55 -4.09 -0.27
N ALA A 67 -9.43 -3.55 0.55
CA ALA A 67 -9.59 -2.11 0.71
C ALA A 67 -8.59 -1.52 1.71
N GLU A 68 -8.06 -0.35 1.41
CA GLU A 68 -7.30 0.50 2.33
C GLU A 68 -8.04 1.83 2.42
N ILE A 69 -8.52 2.17 3.62
CA ILE A 69 -9.27 3.41 3.80
C ILE A 69 -8.30 4.59 3.76
N ALA A 70 -8.59 5.55 2.89
CA ALA A 70 -7.75 6.72 2.70
C ALA A 70 -7.56 7.54 3.99
N HIS A 71 -6.42 8.21 4.07
CA HIS A 71 -6.03 9.04 5.21
C HIS A 71 -7.00 10.21 5.45
N ASN A 72 -7.64 10.76 4.43
CA ASN A 72 -8.50 11.93 4.57
C ASN A 72 -9.91 11.61 5.10
N VAL A 73 -10.29 10.34 5.21
CA VAL A 73 -11.63 9.94 5.67
C VAL A 73 -11.75 10.09 7.19
N SER A 74 -12.78 10.82 7.64
CA SER A 74 -13.11 11.05 9.05
C SER A 74 -13.65 9.79 9.74
N SER A 75 -13.52 9.71 11.07
CA SER A 75 -13.94 8.55 11.89
C SER A 75 -15.38 8.09 11.62
N LYS A 76 -16.33 9.03 11.56
CA LYS A 76 -17.74 8.75 11.25
C LYS A 76 -17.92 8.01 9.93
N ASN A 77 -17.27 8.48 8.86
CA ASN A 77 -17.36 7.84 7.54
C ASN A 77 -16.60 6.52 7.51
N ARG A 78 -15.51 6.38 8.28
CA ARG A 78 -14.77 5.11 8.40
C ARG A 78 -15.64 4.00 8.98
N LYS A 79 -16.45 4.29 10.01
CA LYS A 79 -17.38 3.32 10.60
C LYS A 79 -18.33 2.75 9.54
N VAL A 80 -18.95 3.61 8.75
CA VAL A 80 -19.86 3.21 7.65
C VAL A 80 -19.15 2.37 6.58
N ILE A 81 -17.92 2.74 6.22
CA ILE A 81 -17.11 1.97 5.25
C ILE A 81 -16.77 0.58 5.81
N VAL A 82 -16.41 0.48 7.09
CA VAL A 82 -16.09 -0.80 7.74
C VAL A 82 -17.32 -1.71 7.79
N GLU A 83 -18.48 -1.17 8.20
CA GLU A 83 -19.74 -1.89 8.25
C GLU A 83 -20.15 -2.40 6.86
N ARG A 84 -20.08 -1.54 5.83
CA ARG A 84 -20.39 -1.96 4.46
C ARG A 84 -19.42 -2.99 3.91
N ALA A 85 -18.13 -2.86 4.20
CA ALA A 85 -17.12 -3.82 3.74
C ALA A 85 -17.33 -5.21 4.37
N ALA A 86 -17.77 -5.27 5.63
CA ALA A 86 -18.12 -6.52 6.29
C ALA A 86 -19.29 -7.22 5.59
N GLN A 87 -20.33 -6.48 5.18
CA GLN A 87 -21.46 -7.02 4.40
C GLN A 87 -21.01 -7.59 3.04
N LEU A 88 -20.05 -6.94 2.39
CA LEU A 88 -19.53 -7.35 1.08
C LEU A 88 -18.40 -8.39 1.16
N ALA A 89 -18.05 -8.85 2.37
CA ALA A 89 -16.92 -9.73 2.64
C ALA A 89 -15.58 -9.21 2.05
N ILE A 90 -15.38 -7.89 2.07
CA ILE A 90 -14.14 -7.25 1.59
C ILE A 90 -13.20 -7.07 2.78
N LYS A 91 -11.97 -7.59 2.65
CA LYS A 91 -10.94 -7.38 3.66
C LYS A 91 -10.45 -5.93 3.66
N ILE A 92 -10.50 -5.26 4.81
CA ILE A 92 -9.89 -3.94 5.02
C ILE A 92 -8.52 -4.10 5.70
N THR A 93 -7.52 -3.36 5.25
CA THR A 93 -6.15 -3.37 5.81
C THR A 93 -6.01 -2.57 7.11
N ASN A 94 -6.81 -1.51 7.27
CA ASN A 94 -6.76 -0.58 8.41
C ASN A 94 -8.13 -0.38 9.10
N PRO A 95 -8.83 -1.45 9.55
CA PRO A 95 -10.21 -1.35 10.03
C PRO A 95 -10.36 -0.48 11.29
N ASN A 96 -9.40 -0.54 12.23
CA ASN A 96 -9.49 0.14 13.53
C ASN A 96 -8.93 1.57 13.54
N ALA A 97 -8.44 2.08 12.40
CA ALA A 97 -7.73 3.34 12.39
C ALA A 97 -8.70 4.52 12.58
N ARG A 98 -8.41 5.39 13.57
CA ARG A 98 -9.25 6.51 14.04
C ARG A 98 -10.61 6.14 14.68
N LEU A 99 -10.82 4.87 15.00
CA LEU A 99 -12.05 4.41 15.69
C LEU A 99 -11.81 4.09 17.18
N ARG A 100 -10.56 4.06 17.64
CA ARG A 100 -10.19 3.63 19.01
C ARG A 100 -10.33 4.69 20.10
N SER A 101 -10.79 5.89 19.78
CA SER A 101 -10.79 7.04 20.70
C SER A 101 -12.12 7.30 21.43
N GLU A 102 -13.16 6.49 21.23
CA GLU A 102 -14.48 6.71 21.89
C GLU A 102 -14.90 5.61 22.90
N GLU A 103 -14.21 4.47 22.98
CA GLU A 103 -14.61 3.34 23.86
C GLU A 103 -13.66 3.06 25.04
N ASN A 104 -12.54 3.79 25.17
CA ASN A 104 -11.53 3.55 26.21
C ASN A 104 -11.17 4.81 27.03
N GLU A 105 -12.13 5.70 27.22
CA GLU A 105 -12.10 6.74 28.26
C GLU A 105 -13.40 6.69 29.08
#